data_AF-A0A9N9IIU7-F1
#
_entry.id   AF-A0A9N9IIU7-F1
#
_cell.length_a   1.000
_cell.length_b   1.000
_cell.length_c   1.000
_cell.angle_alpha   90.00
_cell.angle_beta   90.00
_cell.angle_gamma   90.00
#
_symmetry.space_group_name_H-M   'P 1'
#
loop_
_entity.id
_entity.type
_entity.pdbx_description
1 polymer ?
#
loop_
_entity_poly.entity_id
_entity_poly.type
_entity_poly.pdbx_seq_one_letter_code
_entity_poly.pdbx_strand_id
1 'polypeptide(L)'
;IKVMQLTMSHSKDSIVKKDARHLKQIMLTSEEWQLIKNLVKILQPFTNATKMLEFQEEIDLIDESEVLNTEFKTKINQTKINIPQVSLLVTLLDPRNKKMKFVTYSQRLEAKAYLVAEH
;
A
#
# COMPACT_ATOMS: atom_id res chain seq x y z
N ILE A 1 6.91 -0.04 40.29
CA ILE A 1 8.33 0.20 39.90
C ILE A 1 8.93 1.43 40.59
N LYS A 2 8.30 2.63 40.56
CA LYS A 2 8.78 3.81 41.34
C LYS A 2 9.01 3.52 42.84
N VAL A 3 8.10 2.78 43.47
CA VAL A 3 8.22 2.36 44.88
C VAL A 3 9.45 1.48 45.11
N MET A 4 9.74 0.57 44.19
CA MET A 4 10.90 -0.33 44.26
C MET A 4 12.23 0.41 44.11
N GLN A 5 12.30 1.39 43.21
CA GLN A 5 13.47 2.26 43.05
C GLN A 5 13.74 3.07 44.34
N LEU A 6 12.68 3.61 44.96
CA LEU A 6 12.78 4.36 46.21
C LEU A 6 13.30 3.48 47.35
N THR A 7 12.76 2.27 47.52
CA THR A 7 13.22 1.33 48.57
C THR A 7 14.66 0.89 48.35
N MET A 8 15.07 0.64 47.09
CA MET A 8 16.45 0.27 46.75
C MET A 8 17.45 1.42 46.92
N SER A 9 17.03 2.67 46.82
CA SER A 9 17.91 3.83 47.05
C SER A 9 18.28 4.00 48.53
N HIS A 10 17.44 3.47 49.43
CA HIS A 10 17.64 3.51 50.89
C HIS A 10 18.33 2.26 51.46
N SER A 11 18.61 1.24 50.63
CA SER A 11 19.35 0.06 51.07
C SER A 11 20.76 0.43 51.54
N LYS A 12 21.35 -0.34 52.46
CA LYS A 12 22.77 -0.16 52.84
C LYS A 12 23.72 -0.79 51.82
N ASP A 13 23.24 -1.76 51.04
CA ASP A 13 23.99 -2.45 50.01
C ASP A 13 24.31 -1.52 48.82
N SER A 14 25.60 -1.46 48.48
CA SER A 14 26.15 -0.67 47.38
C SER A 14 25.67 -1.17 46.01
N ILE A 15 25.49 -2.48 45.85
CA ILE A 15 25.02 -3.10 44.60
C ILE A 15 23.57 -2.67 44.35
N VAL A 16 22.71 -2.82 45.36
CA VAL A 16 21.30 -2.43 45.28
C VAL A 16 21.13 -0.92 44.98
N LYS A 17 22.02 -0.06 45.51
CA LYS A 17 22.05 1.36 45.15
C LYS A 17 22.53 1.63 43.72
N LYS A 18 23.48 0.85 43.22
CA LYS A 18 23.96 0.95 41.84
C LYS A 18 22.85 0.53 40.88
N ASP A 19 22.11 -0.52 41.20
CA ASP A 19 20.96 -0.98 40.43
C ASP A 19 19.81 0.02 40.47
N ALA A 20 19.52 0.63 41.62
CA ALA A 20 18.52 1.70 41.72
C ALA A 20 18.85 2.91 40.81
N ARG A 21 20.15 3.22 40.66
CA ARG A 21 20.63 4.29 39.77
C ARG A 21 20.50 3.92 38.29
N HIS A 22 20.87 2.70 37.91
CA HIS A 22 20.63 2.21 36.55
C HIS A 22 19.14 2.15 36.24
N LEU A 23 18.31 1.68 37.19
CA LEU A 23 16.86 1.65 37.05
C LEU A 23 16.33 3.06 36.76
N LYS A 24 16.78 4.06 37.53
CA LYS A 24 16.42 5.48 37.30
C LYS A 24 16.77 5.97 35.89
N GLN A 25 17.90 5.52 35.34
CA GLN A 25 18.35 5.92 34.00
C GLN A 25 17.53 5.27 32.87
N ILE A 26 17.07 4.03 33.06
CA ILE A 26 16.28 3.31 32.05
C ILE A 26 14.77 3.52 32.20
N MET A 27 14.30 4.04 33.34
CA MET A 27 12.89 4.32 33.56
C MET A 27 12.46 5.45 32.63
N LEU A 28 11.63 5.11 31.64
CA LEU A 28 10.95 6.10 30.82
C LEU A 28 10.11 7.04 31.69
N THR A 29 10.26 8.32 31.44
CA THR A 29 9.45 9.40 32.01
C THR A 29 8.01 9.30 31.54
N SER A 30 7.10 9.97 32.27
CA SER A 30 5.69 10.02 31.87
C SER A 30 5.51 10.60 30.47
N GLU A 31 6.34 11.57 30.07
CA GLU A 31 6.31 12.22 28.77
C GLU A 31 6.76 11.27 27.66
N GLU A 32 7.86 10.52 27.87
CA GLU A 32 8.31 9.49 26.92
C GLU A 32 7.26 8.40 26.73
N TRP A 33 6.57 7.99 27.80
CA TRP A 33 5.45 7.06 27.69
C TRP A 33 4.28 7.64 26.88
N GLN A 34 3.97 8.93 27.03
CA GLN A 34 2.94 9.59 26.21
C GLN A 34 3.38 9.69 24.75
N LEU A 35 4.65 9.98 24.49
CA LEU A 35 5.22 10.02 23.15
C LEU A 35 5.09 8.65 22.46
N ILE A 36 5.43 7.57 23.15
CA ILE A 36 5.28 6.20 22.63
C ILE A 36 3.81 5.90 22.34
N LYS A 37 2.87 6.26 23.23
CA LYS A 37 1.43 6.09 22.98
C LYS A 37 0.97 6.84 21.74
N ASN A 38 1.46 8.06 21.54
CA ASN A 38 1.13 8.86 20.36
C ASN A 38 1.75 8.25 19.09
N LEU A 39 2.98 7.75 19.17
CA LEU A 39 3.63 7.06 18.07
C LEU A 39 2.84 5.81 17.65
N VAL A 40 2.38 4.99 18.60
CA VAL A 40 1.53 3.82 18.31
C VAL A 40 0.26 4.23 17.58
N LYS A 41 -0.40 5.33 17.98
CA LYS A 41 -1.59 5.84 17.28
C LYS A 41 -1.29 6.24 15.83
N ILE A 42 -0.14 6.86 15.58
CA ILE A 42 0.30 7.26 14.22
C ILE A 42 0.63 6.03 13.38
N LEU A 43 1.19 4.99 13.98
CA LEU A 43 1.58 3.76 13.29
C LEU A 43 0.41 2.79 13.05
N GLN A 44 -0.64 2.87 13.87
CA GLN A 44 -1.85 2.05 13.74
C GLN A 44 -2.45 1.97 12.31
N PRO A 45 -2.65 3.08 11.57
CA PRO A 45 -3.17 3.00 10.20
C PRO A 45 -2.26 2.21 9.25
N PHE A 46 -0.94 2.26 9.43
CA PHE A 46 0.00 1.47 8.62
C PHE A 46 -0.11 -0.02 8.94
N THR A 47 -0.20 -0.38 10.22
CA THR A 47 -0.45 -1.77 10.65
C THR A 47 -1.77 -2.30 10.07
N ASN A 48 -2.82 -1.46 10.07
CA ASN A 48 -4.10 -1.84 9.48
C ASN A 48 -4.01 -2.03 7.97
N ALA A 49 -3.32 -1.13 7.27
CA ALA A 49 -3.10 -1.25 5.82
C ALA A 49 -2.31 -2.53 5.47
N THR A 50 -1.26 -2.85 6.21
CA THR A 50 -0.49 -4.09 6.01
C THR A 50 -1.35 -5.32 6.24
N LYS A 51 -2.15 -5.36 7.31
CA LYS A 51 -3.09 -6.47 7.54
C LYS A 51 -4.12 -6.62 6.42
N MET A 52 -4.64 -5.51 5.89
CA MET A 52 -5.58 -5.57 4.75
C MET A 52 -4.92 -6.19 3.52
N LEU A 53 -3.66 -5.86 3.25
CA LEU A 53 -2.90 -6.44 2.14
C LEU A 53 -2.60 -7.93 2.38
N GLU A 54 -2.26 -8.32 3.61
CA GLU A 54 -2.07 -9.73 3.98
C GLU A 54 -3.34 -10.57 3.75
N PHE A 55 -4.53 -10.04 4.06
CA PHE A 55 -5.79 -10.73 3.79
C PHE A 55 -6.17 -10.75 2.30
N GLN A 56 -5.70 -9.80 1.50
CA GLN A 56 -5.92 -9.82 0.05
C GLN A 56 -5.09 -10.91 -0.64
N GLU A 57 -3.92 -11.26 -0.11
CA GLU A 57 -3.13 -12.39 -0.62
C GLU A 57 -3.78 -13.76 -0.32
N GLU A 58 -4.61 -13.89 0.73
CA GLU A 58 -5.37 -15.13 1.03
C GLU A 58 -6.70 -15.26 0.26
N ILE A 59 -7.33 -14.14 -0.16
CA ILE A 59 -8.63 -14.15 -0.85
C ILE A 59 -8.51 -14.39 -2.37
N ASP A 60 -7.29 -14.43 -2.93
CA ASP A 60 -7.04 -14.83 -4.32
C ASP A 60 -7.35 -16.33 -4.61
N LEU A 61 -7.91 -17.08 -3.66
CA LEU A 61 -8.35 -18.47 -3.81
C LEU A 61 -9.88 -18.69 -3.84
N ILE A 62 -10.71 -17.64 -3.76
CA ILE A 62 -12.18 -17.80 -3.82
C ILE A 62 -12.78 -17.00 -4.98
N ASP A 63 -13.18 -17.79 -5.98
CA ASP A 63 -14.09 -17.60 -7.11
C ASP A 63 -15.18 -16.49 -7.02
N GLU A 64 -14.79 -15.22 -6.88
CA GLU A 64 -15.67 -14.05 -7.12
C GLU A 64 -15.39 -13.37 -8.47
N SER A 65 -14.39 -13.86 -9.22
CA SER A 65 -13.95 -13.24 -10.46
C SER A 65 -14.91 -13.46 -11.64
N GLU A 66 -15.74 -14.51 -11.66
CA GLU A 66 -16.64 -14.76 -12.80
C GLU A 66 -17.88 -13.85 -12.81
N VAL A 67 -18.47 -13.58 -11.63
CA VAL A 67 -19.70 -12.77 -11.53
C VAL A 67 -19.41 -11.30 -11.81
N LEU A 68 -18.34 -10.75 -11.22
CA LEU A 68 -17.95 -9.35 -11.47
C LEU A 68 -17.47 -9.14 -12.92
N ASN A 69 -16.77 -10.10 -13.52
CA ASN A 69 -16.31 -9.97 -14.91
C ASN A 69 -17.46 -10.02 -15.93
N THR A 70 -18.52 -10.78 -15.67
CA THR A 70 -19.69 -10.82 -16.56
C THR A 70 -20.51 -9.54 -16.45
N GLU A 71 -20.68 -9.00 -15.24
CA GLU A 71 -21.36 -7.73 -15.00
C GLU A 71 -20.57 -6.51 -15.53
N PHE A 72 -19.24 -6.50 -15.39
CA PHE A 72 -18.38 -5.49 -15.99
C PHE A 72 -18.39 -5.53 -17.52
N LYS A 73 -18.27 -6.73 -18.12
CA LYS A 73 -18.32 -6.88 -19.59
C LYS A 73 -19.65 -6.43 -20.15
N THR A 74 -20.76 -6.74 -19.48
CA THR A 74 -22.10 -6.31 -19.93
C THR A 74 -22.27 -4.79 -19.81
N LYS A 75 -21.81 -4.16 -18.73
CA LYS A 75 -21.84 -2.68 -18.58
C LYS A 75 -20.93 -1.96 -19.59
N ILE A 76 -19.75 -2.49 -19.90
CA ILE A 76 -18.84 -1.92 -20.92
C ILE A 76 -19.46 -2.02 -22.33
N ASN A 77 -20.15 -3.11 -22.65
CA ASN A 77 -20.77 -3.26 -23.98
C ASN A 77 -22.04 -2.40 -24.17
N GLN A 78 -22.77 -2.13 -23.09
CA GLN A 78 -23.94 -1.24 -23.10
C GLN A 78 -23.54 0.24 -23.23
N THR A 79 -22.40 0.59 -22.64
CA THR A 79 -21.79 1.91 -22.84
C THR A 79 -20.91 1.87 -24.09
N LYS A 80 -21.50 2.15 -25.26
CA LYS A 80 -20.69 2.57 -26.43
C LYS A 80 -20.01 3.89 -26.07
N ILE A 81 -18.87 3.81 -25.38
CA ILE A 81 -18.07 4.97 -25.02
C ILE A 81 -17.57 5.55 -26.35
N ASN A 82 -18.14 6.70 -26.74
CA ASN A 82 -17.63 7.49 -27.84
C ASN A 82 -16.32 8.13 -27.37
N ILE A 83 -15.22 7.37 -27.41
CA ILE A 83 -13.91 7.79 -26.96
C ILE A 83 -13.45 8.91 -27.92
N PRO A 84 -13.22 10.15 -27.43
CA PRO A 84 -12.67 11.21 -28.26
C PRO A 84 -11.34 10.77 -28.87
N GLN A 85 -11.10 11.08 -30.15
CA GLN A 85 -9.87 10.73 -30.88
C GLN A 85 -8.58 11.08 -30.09
N VAL A 86 -8.62 12.17 -29.33
CA VAL A 86 -7.49 12.64 -28.49
C VAL A 86 -7.18 11.67 -27.34
N SER A 87 -8.21 11.06 -26.74
CA SER A 87 -8.05 10.08 -25.65
C SER A 87 -7.46 8.76 -26.17
N LEU A 88 -7.78 8.38 -27.40
CA LEU A 88 -7.16 7.26 -28.12
C LEU A 88 -5.67 7.51 -28.37
N LEU A 89 -5.30 8.71 -28.84
CA LEU A 89 -3.91 9.09 -29.07
C LEU A 89 -3.08 9.07 -27.78
N VAL A 90 -3.61 9.57 -26.66
CA VAL A 90 -2.90 9.52 -25.37
C VAL A 90 -2.64 8.08 -24.93
N THR A 91 -3.59 7.17 -25.18
CA THR A 91 -3.44 5.74 -24.85
C THR A 91 -2.47 5.02 -25.80
N LEU A 92 -2.41 5.45 -27.07
CA LEU A 92 -1.48 4.98 -28.11
C LEU A 92 -0.05 5.48 -27.90
N LEU A 93 0.12 6.67 -27.33
CA LEU A 93 1.40 7.27 -26.98
C LEU A 93 1.93 6.78 -25.63
N ASP A 94 1.13 6.04 -24.84
CA ASP A 94 1.61 5.44 -23.59
C ASP A 94 2.65 4.34 -23.91
N PRO A 95 3.94 4.54 -23.57
CA PRO A 95 5.00 3.60 -23.91
C PRO A 95 4.85 2.23 -23.21
N ARG A 96 3.95 2.11 -22.21
CA ARG A 96 3.62 0.85 -21.54
C ARG A 96 2.69 -0.02 -22.38
N ASN A 97 1.86 0.58 -23.25
CA ASN A 97 0.95 -0.12 -24.16
C ASN A 97 1.55 -0.37 -25.55
N LYS A 98 2.87 -0.20 -25.69
CA LYS A 98 3.63 -0.35 -26.95
C LYS A 98 3.47 -1.73 -27.63
N LYS A 99 3.05 -2.77 -26.89
CA LYS A 99 2.77 -4.10 -27.43
C LYS A 99 1.28 -4.21 -27.79
N MET A 100 0.91 -3.71 -28.96
CA MET A 100 -0.43 -3.84 -29.54
C MET A 100 -0.82 -5.32 -29.78
N LYS A 101 -1.32 -6.00 -28.74
CA LYS A 101 -1.88 -7.36 -28.86
C LYS A 101 -3.33 -7.36 -29.36
N PHE A 102 -3.98 -6.20 -29.45
CA PHE A 102 -5.38 -6.06 -29.84
C PHE A 102 -5.59 -5.77 -31.33
N VAL A 103 -4.53 -5.51 -32.10
CA VAL A 103 -4.62 -5.14 -33.52
C VAL A 103 -4.21 -6.31 -34.40
N THR A 104 -5.12 -6.73 -35.29
CA THR A 104 -4.86 -7.80 -36.25
C THR A 104 -3.78 -7.40 -37.26
N TYR A 105 -3.19 -8.40 -37.94
CA TYR A 105 -2.14 -8.14 -38.91
C TYR A 105 -2.63 -7.30 -40.10
N SER A 106 -3.87 -7.50 -40.55
CA SER A 106 -4.50 -6.74 -41.63
C SER A 106 -4.67 -5.26 -41.28
N GLN A 107 -5.19 -4.95 -40.09
CA GLN A 107 -5.36 -3.57 -39.62
C GLN A 107 -4.01 -2.82 -39.46
N ARG A 108 -2.94 -3.55 -39.12
CA ARG A 108 -1.58 -2.97 -39.09
C ARG A 108 -1.04 -2.65 -40.48
N LEU A 109 -1.32 -3.48 -41.47
CA LEU A 109 -0.92 -3.24 -42.87
C LEU A 109 -1.64 -2.02 -43.44
N GLU A 110 -2.94 -1.91 -43.18
CA GLU A 110 -3.77 -0.80 -43.61
C GLU A 110 -3.31 0.53 -43.00
N ALA A 111 -3.11 0.59 -41.67
CA ALA A 111 -2.58 1.78 -41.00
C ALA A 111 -1.17 2.19 -41.49
N LYS A 112 -0.32 1.22 -41.84
CA LYS A 112 0.99 1.50 -42.45
C LYS A 112 0.85 2.07 -43.86
N ALA A 113 -0.10 1.59 -44.65
CA ALA A 113 -0.33 2.10 -46.00
C ALA A 113 -0.76 3.58 -45.95
N TYR A 114 -1.62 3.95 -44.99
CA TYR A 114 -2.02 5.34 -44.78
C TYR A 114 -0.85 6.26 -44.39
N LEU A 115 0.06 5.79 -43.53
CA LEU A 115 1.24 6.57 -43.12
C LEU A 115 2.29 6.75 -44.22
N VAL A 116 2.35 5.85 -45.20
CA VAL A 116 3.26 5.94 -46.35
C VAL A 116 2.65 6.77 -47.47
N ALA A 117 1.31 6.83 -47.58
CA ALA A 117 0.63 7.61 -48.61
C ALA A 117 0.59 9.13 -48.36
N GLU A 118 0.93 9.59 -47.15
CA GLU A 118 1.03 11.01 -46.79
C GLU A 118 2.44 11.62 -47.00
N HIS A 119 3.33 10.93 -47.72
CA HIS A 119 4.65 11.44 -48.13
C HIS A 119 4.85 11.40 -49.64
#